data_AF-A0A847N9S5-F1
#
_entry.id   AF-A0A847N9S5-F1
#
_cell.length_a   1.000
_cell.length_b   1.000
_cell.length_c   1.000
_cell.angle_alpha   90.00
_cell.angle_beta   90.00
_cell.angle_gamma   90.00
#
_symmetry.space_group_name_H-M   'P 1'
#
loop_
_entity.id
_entity.type
_entity.pdbx_description
1 polymer ?
#
loop_
_entity_poly.entity_id
_entity_poly.type
_entity_poly.pdbx_seq_one_letter_code
_entity_poly.pdbx_strand_id
1 'polypeptide(L)'
;EYTGFEEVGEQRSINEEKQNNSENATKAQINTIFSIAKNLNMSNDKLRELIQDKTGKSFSKDLSKSDASKIIRLLKERDAVENQETKLM
;
A
#
# COMPACT_ATOMS: atom_id res chain seq x y z
N GLU A 1 -19.58 49.77 22.59
CA GLU A 1 -18.63 48.64 22.66
C GLU A 1 -19.23 47.49 21.87
N TYR A 2 -18.55 46.99 20.83
CA TYR A 2 -19.06 45.95 19.94
C TYR A 2 -18.48 44.62 20.40
N THR A 3 -19.32 43.73 20.93
CA THR A 3 -18.92 42.38 21.34
C THR A 3 -18.72 41.54 20.08
N GLY A 4 -17.48 41.48 19.62
CA GLY A 4 -17.06 40.58 18.55
C GLY A 4 -17.13 39.14 19.04
N PHE A 5 -18.21 38.44 18.70
CA PHE A 5 -18.25 36.99 18.78
C PHE A 5 -17.39 36.47 17.62
N GLU A 6 -16.16 36.06 17.95
CA GLU A 6 -15.28 35.36 17.03
C GLU A 6 -15.82 33.93 16.89
N GLU A 7 -16.28 33.62 15.68
CA GLU A 7 -16.82 32.33 15.27
C GLU A 7 -15.77 31.23 15.53
N VAL A 8 -16.11 30.28 16.40
CA VAL A 8 -15.30 29.10 16.69
C VAL A 8 -15.25 28.22 15.44
N GLY A 9 -14.24 28.46 14.60
CA GLY A 9 -13.90 27.60 13.49
C GLY A 9 -13.42 26.23 13.98
N GLU A 10 -14.35 25.28 14.14
CA GLU A 10 -14.05 23.85 14.15
C GLU A 10 -13.37 23.47 12.82
N GLN A 11 -12.05 23.43 12.80
CA GLN A 11 -11.29 22.84 11.70
C GLN A 11 -10.47 21.67 12.20
N ARG A 12 -11.18 20.53 12.22
CA ARG A 12 -10.74 19.15 11.98
C ARG A 12 -9.23 18.94 11.96
N SER A 13 -8.77 18.16 12.93
CA SER A 13 -7.47 17.48 13.03
C SER A 13 -6.83 17.17 11.66
N ILE A 14 -5.98 18.09 11.20
CA ILE A 14 -4.95 17.82 10.19
C ILE A 14 -3.79 17.09 10.87
N ASN A 15 -4.05 15.86 11.31
CA ASN A 15 -3.00 14.90 11.61
C ASN A 15 -2.71 14.11 10.33
N GLU A 16 -1.42 13.92 10.05
CA GLU A 16 -0.85 12.99 9.05
C GLU A 16 -0.46 13.49 7.65
N GLU A 17 -0.01 14.73 7.51
CA GLU A 17 0.86 15.10 6.38
C GLU A 17 2.31 15.39 6.82
N LYS A 18 2.93 14.42 7.49
CA LYS A 18 4.37 14.24 7.32
C LYS A 18 4.59 13.59 5.94
N GLN A 19 4.46 14.40 4.90
CA GLN A 19 5.13 14.16 3.62
C GLN A 19 6.64 14.26 3.87
N ASN A 20 7.20 13.24 4.52
CA ASN A 20 8.62 13.02 4.40
C ASN A 20 8.86 12.63 2.95
N ASN A 21 9.86 13.26 2.36
CA ASN A 21 10.44 12.96 1.06
C ASN A 21 11.15 11.59 1.07
N SER A 22 10.54 10.62 1.73
CA SER A 22 11.03 9.27 1.93
C SER A 22 10.81 8.52 0.61
N GLU A 23 11.90 7.99 0.06
CA GLU A 23 11.85 7.04 -1.06
C GLU A 23 11.03 5.78 -0.73
N ASN A 24 10.64 5.61 0.54
CA ASN A 24 9.75 4.59 1.05
C ASN A 24 8.37 4.59 0.39
N ALA A 25 7.84 3.39 0.24
CA ALA A 25 6.51 3.12 -0.26
C ALA A 25 5.45 3.81 0.60
N THR A 26 4.42 4.33 -0.07
CA THR A 26 3.30 4.96 0.64
C THR A 26 2.42 3.91 1.31
N LYS A 27 1.72 4.29 2.38
CA LYS A 27 0.76 3.42 3.07
C LYS A 27 -0.29 2.85 2.11
N ALA A 28 -0.73 3.63 1.13
CA ALA A 28 -1.64 3.19 0.08
C ALA A 28 -1.04 2.06 -0.78
N GLN A 29 0.23 2.17 -1.18
CA GLN A 29 0.92 1.12 -1.93
C GLN A 29 1.05 -0.16 -1.10
N ILE A 30 1.44 -0.04 0.18
CA ILE A 30 1.57 -1.19 1.08
C ILE A 30 0.22 -1.88 1.28
N ASN A 31 -0.84 -1.12 1.53
CA ASN A 31 -2.19 -1.67 1.65
C ASN A 31 -2.62 -2.37 0.36
N THR A 32 -2.31 -1.80 -0.80
CA THR A 32 -2.60 -2.43 -2.11
C THR A 32 -1.91 -3.78 -2.25
N ILE A 33 -0.64 -3.89 -1.85
CA ILE A 33 0.10 -5.16 -1.85
C ILE A 33 -0.63 -6.21 -1.00
N PHE A 34 -0.99 -5.85 0.24
CA PHE A 34 -1.69 -6.77 1.14
C PHE A 34 -3.08 -7.16 0.62
N SER A 35 -3.84 -6.22 0.05
CA SER A 35 -5.15 -6.49 -0.52
C SER A 35 -5.07 -7.50 -1.68
N ILE A 36 -4.14 -7.32 -2.62
CA ILE A 36 -3.99 -8.26 -3.74
C ILE A 36 -3.48 -9.61 -3.24
N ALA A 37 -2.50 -9.62 -2.32
CA ALA A 37 -2.01 -10.85 -1.72
C ALA A 37 -3.13 -11.63 -1.02
N LYS A 38 -4.03 -10.94 -0.31
CA LYS A 38 -5.21 -11.56 0.32
C LYS A 38 -6.19 -12.13 -0.71
N ASN A 39 -6.42 -11.43 -1.82
CA ASN A 39 -7.27 -11.93 -2.91
C ASN A 39 -6.70 -13.21 -3.53
N LEU A 40 -5.38 -13.27 -3.67
CA LEU A 40 -4.62 -14.44 -4.12
C LEU A 40 -4.50 -15.57 -3.08
N ASN A 41 -5.20 -15.48 -1.94
CA ASN A 41 -5.04 -16.40 -0.81
C ASN A 41 -3.57 -16.60 -0.37
N MET A 42 -2.73 -15.59 -0.57
CA MET A 42 -1.31 -15.64 -0.27
C MET A 42 -1.08 -15.41 1.23
N SER A 43 -0.36 -16.32 1.87
CA SER A 43 0.05 -16.14 3.26
C SER A 43 1.06 -15.01 3.40
N ASN A 44 1.13 -14.43 4.61
CA ASN A 44 2.13 -13.39 4.91
C ASN A 44 3.56 -13.87 4.67
N ASP A 45 3.87 -15.14 4.96
CA ASP A 45 5.19 -15.72 4.69
C ASP A 45 5.49 -15.74 3.19
N LYS A 46 4.56 -16.22 2.35
CA LYS A 46 4.72 -16.19 0.89
C LYS A 46 4.87 -14.78 0.34
N LEU A 47 4.10 -13.83 0.87
CA LEU A 47 4.23 -12.42 0.49
C LEU A 47 5.61 -11.86 0.88
N ARG A 48 6.10 -12.21 2.06
CA ARG A 48 7.41 -11.79 2.55
C ARG A 48 8.54 -12.38 1.71
N GLU A 49 8.47 -13.67 1.40
CA GLU A 49 9.40 -14.33 0.49
C GLU A 49 9.40 -13.66 -0.88
N LEU A 50 8.22 -13.33 -1.43
CA LEU A 50 8.11 -12.62 -2.70
C LEU A 50 8.79 -11.24 -2.66
N ILE A 51 8.54 -10.48 -1.59
CA ILE A 51 9.14 -9.16 -1.41
C ILE A 51 10.66 -9.29 -1.32
N GLN A 52 11.16 -10.25 -0.54
CA GLN A 52 12.58 -10.52 -0.39
C GLN A 52 13.22 -10.96 -1.71
N ASP A 53 12.60 -11.89 -2.43
CA ASP A 53 13.06 -12.38 -3.73
C ASP A 53 13.17 -11.25 -4.77
N LYS A 54 12.19 -10.35 -4.80
CA LYS A 54 12.10 -9.32 -5.84
C LYS A 54 12.83 -8.03 -5.52
N THR A 55 13.04 -7.73 -4.25
CA THR A 55 13.56 -6.42 -3.81
C THR A 55 14.77 -6.52 -2.89
N GLY A 56 15.08 -7.73 -2.41
CA GLY A 56 16.10 -7.96 -1.38
C GLY A 56 15.68 -7.48 0.01
N LYS A 57 14.45 -6.98 0.19
CA LYS A 57 13.96 -6.45 1.48
C LYS A 57 13.19 -7.50 2.25
N SER A 58 13.38 -7.52 3.57
CA SER A 58 12.70 -8.47 4.44
C SER A 58 11.26 -8.10 4.77
N PHE A 59 10.85 -6.84 4.56
CA PHE A 59 9.53 -6.36 4.96
C PHE A 59 8.94 -5.34 3.97
N SER A 60 7.61 -5.35 3.83
CA SER A 60 6.87 -4.43 2.98
C SER A 60 7.08 -2.95 3.36
N LYS A 61 7.26 -2.66 4.66
CA LYS A 61 7.50 -1.31 5.17
C LYS A 61 8.84 -0.70 4.72
N ASP A 62 9.80 -1.54 4.36
CA ASP A 62 11.15 -1.12 3.93
C ASP A 62 11.24 -1.03 2.40
N LEU A 63 10.13 -1.26 1.71
CA LEU A 63 10.05 -1.09 0.25
C LEU A 63 10.15 0.38 -0.10
N SER A 64 10.84 0.67 -1.22
CA SER A 64 10.73 1.96 -1.88
C SER A 64 9.42 2.08 -2.65
N LYS A 65 9.02 3.29 -3.06
CA LYS A 65 7.86 3.50 -3.95
C LYS A 65 7.99 2.71 -5.25
N SER A 66 9.21 2.62 -5.77
CA SER A 66 9.54 1.87 -6.99
C SER A 66 9.39 0.37 -6.75
N ASP A 67 9.89 -0.13 -5.63
CA ASP A 67 9.78 -1.55 -5.29
C ASP A 67 8.34 -1.96 -5.02
N ALA A 68 7.60 -1.17 -4.25
CA ALA A 68 6.19 -1.43 -3.99
C ALA A 68 5.38 -1.42 -5.30
N SER A 69 5.63 -0.48 -6.21
CA SER A 69 5.00 -0.46 -7.53
C SER A 69 5.31 -1.72 -8.35
N LYS A 70 6.55 -2.20 -8.32
CA LYS A 70 6.95 -3.46 -8.97
C LYS A 70 6.20 -4.66 -8.37
N ILE A 71 6.15 -4.76 -7.03
CA ILE A 71 5.44 -5.84 -6.34
C ILE A 71 3.94 -5.82 -6.67
N ILE A 72 3.30 -4.65 -6.63
CA ILE A 72 1.88 -4.50 -6.99
C ILE A 72 1.63 -5.00 -8.41
N ARG A 73 2.48 -4.61 -9.37
CA ARG A 73 2.36 -5.05 -10.77
C ARG A 73 2.47 -6.57 -10.90
N LEU A 74 3.46 -7.18 -10.24
CA LEU A 74 3.64 -8.63 -10.23
C LEU A 74 2.48 -9.38 -9.59
N LEU A 75 1.92 -8.85 -8.49
CA LEU A 75 0.76 -9.45 -7.84
C LEU A 75 -0.48 -9.34 -8.71
N LYS A 76 -0.72 -8.20 -9.36
CA LYS A 76 -1.82 -8.04 -10.32
C LYS A 76 -1.71 -8.96 -11.52
N GLU A 77 -0.49 -9.17 -12.03
CA GLU A 77 -0.25 -10.08 -13.14
C GLU A 77 -0.55 -11.53 -12.75
N ARG A 78 -0.15 -11.96 -11.55
CA ARG A 78 -0.53 -13.29 -11.03
C ARG A 78 -2.04 -13.44 -10.82
N ASP A 79 -2.68 -12.42 -10.28
CA ASP A 79 -4.14 -12.39 -10.09
C ASP A 79 -4.87 -12.51 -11.43
N ALA A 80 -4.38 -11.83 -12.47
CA ALA A 80 -4.92 -11.97 -13.81
C ALA A 80 -4.72 -13.38 -14.40
N VAL A 81 -3.53 -13.99 -14.21
CA VAL A 81 -3.23 -15.34 -14.72
C VAL A 81 -4.07 -16.41 -14.01
N GLU A 82 -4.17 -16.37 -12.69
CA GLU A 82 -4.96 -17.33 -11.89
C GLU A 82 -6.46 -17.26 -12.25
N ASN A 83 -6.98 -16.07 -12.54
CA ASN A 83 -8.34 -15.87 -13.04
C ASN A 83 -8.54 -16.27 -14.52
N GLN A 84 -7.47 -16.40 -15.31
CA GLN A 84 -7.55 -16.88 -16.70
C GLN A 84 -7.54 -18.42 -16.77
N GLU A 85 -6.77 -19.08 -15.92
CA GLU A 85 -6.72 -20.56 -15.86
C GLU A 85 -8.05 -21.16 -15.37
N THR A 86 -8.74 -20.50 -14.44
CA THR A 86 -10.04 -20.94 -13.93
C THR A 86 -11.20 -20.79 -14.92
N LYS A 87 -11.02 -20.01 -16.01
CA LYS A 87 -12.05 -19.83 -17.04
C LYS A 87 -11.90 -20.79 -18.23
N LEU A 88 -10.82 -21.59 -18.26
CA LEU A 88 -10.52 -22.50 -19.37
C LEU A 88 -10.70 -23.99 -19.02
N MET A 89 -11.13 -24.32 -17.80
CA MET A 89 -11.53 -25.68 -17.38
C MET A 89 -13.04 -25.86 -17.40
#